data_AF-A0A7J4TQQ6-F1
#
_entry.id   AF-A0A7J4TQQ6-F1
#
_cell.length_a   1.000
_cell.length_b   1.000
_cell.length_c   1.000
_cell.angle_alpha   90.00
_cell.angle_beta   90.00
_cell.angle_gamma   90.00
#
_symmetry.space_group_name_H-M   'P 1'
#
loop_
_entity.id
_entity.type
_entity.pdbx_description
1 polymer ?
#
loop_
_entity_poly.entity_id
_entity_poly.type
_entity_poly.pdbx_seq_one_letter_code
_entity_poly.pdbx_strand_id
1 'polypeptide(L)'
;MLEFRGNNTWRESKSTKAEASGRWTQAVYQTTDSPRYEAFGKWQHVGEHSEWISDRTWRPLPRREYTKRSDYHVLESVNTHTVTPEGWVHEQSSRKVILDDSGQPQEIIVHERGLNSYIRIETNRLAPAIDYWQEHHEAWADIRAAWEPILSQPTVQLTPESGGRKLAKVIYSAVKDQEQRDSLGEDLIAFVQQ
;
A
#
# COMPACT_ATOMS: atom_id res chain seq x y z
N MET A 1 -6.97 3.81 9.97
CA MET A 1 -6.50 3.70 8.57
C MET A 1 -5.34 4.65 8.37
N LEU A 2 -4.35 4.28 7.55
CA LEU A 2 -3.26 5.16 7.11
C LEU A 2 -3.55 5.74 5.72
N GLU A 3 -3.98 7.00 5.69
CA GLU A 3 -4.32 7.68 4.45
C GLU A 3 -3.09 8.39 3.88
N PHE A 4 -2.79 8.14 2.61
CA PHE A 4 -1.70 8.83 1.91
C PHE A 4 -2.08 10.27 1.60
N ARG A 5 -1.20 11.22 1.93
CA ARG A 5 -1.43 12.67 1.79
C ARG A 5 -0.44 13.35 0.83
N GLY A 6 0.21 12.58 -0.05
CA GLY A 6 1.27 13.09 -0.93
C GLY A 6 2.62 13.15 -0.21
N ASN A 7 3.68 13.48 -0.96
CA ASN A 7 5.05 13.67 -0.45
C ASN A 7 5.59 12.55 0.47
N ASN A 8 5.23 11.29 0.19
CA ASN A 8 5.56 10.15 1.07
C ASN A 8 5.09 10.34 2.52
N THR A 9 3.95 11.01 2.73
CA THR A 9 3.33 11.22 4.03
C THR A 9 2.04 10.41 4.14
N TRP A 10 1.89 9.70 5.25
CA TRP A 10 0.67 9.04 5.68
C TRP A 10 0.16 9.69 6.94
N ARG A 11 -1.17 9.85 7.05
CA ARG A 11 -1.83 10.35 8.24
C ARG A 11 -2.83 9.34 8.76
N GLU A 12 -2.91 9.24 10.07
CA GLU A 12 -3.95 8.47 10.72
C GLU A 12 -5.31 9.11 10.41
N SER A 13 -6.18 8.30 9.83
CA SER A 13 -7.59 8.60 9.62
C SER A 13 -8.39 7.71 10.55
N LYS A 14 -8.97 8.32 11.58
CA LYS A 14 -9.85 7.66 12.55
C LYS A 14 -11.28 7.65 12.00
N SER A 15 -11.96 6.54 12.21
CA SER A 15 -13.37 6.40 11.88
C SER A 15 -14.15 6.02 13.14
N THR A 16 -15.33 6.61 13.29
CA THR A 16 -16.28 6.20 14.31
C THR A 16 -16.81 4.80 14.01
N LYS A 17 -17.37 4.13 15.02
CA LYS A 17 -18.03 2.83 14.83
C LYS A 17 -19.16 2.91 13.79
N ALA A 18 -19.88 4.04 13.76
CA ALA A 18 -20.95 4.26 12.80
C ALA A 18 -20.42 4.34 11.36
N GLU A 19 -19.32 5.07 11.14
CA GLU A 19 -18.69 5.18 9.82
C GLU A 19 -18.05 3.88 9.35
N ALA A 20 -17.55 3.04 10.26
CA ALA A 20 -16.93 1.76 9.93
C ALA A 20 -17.95 0.62 9.71
N SER A 21 -19.16 0.74 10.24
CA SER A 21 -20.18 -0.31 10.18
C SER A 21 -20.54 -0.68 8.73
N GLY A 22 -20.49 -1.97 8.40
CA GLY A 22 -20.81 -2.48 7.06
C GLY A 22 -19.78 -2.13 5.97
N ARG A 23 -18.58 -1.69 6.36
CA ARG A 23 -17.49 -1.34 5.45
C ARG A 23 -16.28 -2.21 5.68
N TRP A 24 -15.47 -2.34 4.64
CA TRP A 24 -14.20 -3.06 4.68
C TRP A 24 -13.09 -2.19 4.12
N THR A 25 -11.88 -2.37 4.63
CA THR A 25 -10.69 -1.68 4.12
C THR A 25 -9.88 -2.57 3.19
N GLN A 26 -9.21 -1.93 2.23
CA GLN A 26 -8.08 -2.49 1.52
C GLN A 26 -6.83 -1.73 1.99
N ALA A 27 -5.97 -2.38 2.77
CA ALA A 27 -4.65 -1.88 3.10
C ALA A 27 -3.62 -2.49 2.14
N VAL A 28 -2.84 -1.64 1.47
CA VAL A 28 -1.80 -2.05 0.52
C VAL A 28 -0.46 -1.58 1.05
N TYR A 29 0.48 -2.51 1.10
CA TYR A 29 1.85 -2.29 1.54
C TYR A 29 2.82 -2.38 0.36
N GLN A 30 4.02 -1.82 0.55
CA GLN A 30 5.12 -1.99 -0.39
C GLN A 30 5.84 -3.33 -0.13
N THR A 31 6.81 -3.68 -0.97
CA THR A 31 7.65 -4.89 -0.79
C THR A 31 8.55 -4.87 0.45
N THR A 32 8.47 -3.79 1.23
CA THR A 32 9.21 -3.51 2.46
C THR A 32 8.32 -3.53 3.70
N ASP A 33 7.05 -3.94 3.57
CA ASP A 33 5.99 -3.84 4.60
C ASP A 33 5.72 -2.41 5.13
N SER A 34 6.30 -1.39 4.49
CA SER A 34 5.91 0.00 4.70
C SER A 34 4.55 0.30 4.02
N PRO A 35 3.72 1.22 4.55
CA PRO A 35 2.41 1.52 3.97
C PRO A 35 2.55 2.05 2.54
N ARG A 36 1.57 1.72 1.69
CA ARG A 36 1.43 2.31 0.37
C ARG A 36 0.19 3.16 0.30
N TYR A 37 -0.98 2.56 0.46
CA TYR A 37 -2.25 3.26 0.57
C TYR A 37 -3.26 2.36 1.27
N GLU A 38 -4.27 2.97 1.89
CA GLU A 38 -5.39 2.26 2.45
C GLU A 38 -6.69 2.99 2.09
N ALA A 39 -7.75 2.23 1.83
CA ALA A 39 -9.05 2.77 1.50
C ALA A 39 -10.17 1.97 2.15
N PHE A 40 -11.16 2.65 2.71
CA PHE A 40 -12.46 2.03 2.99
C PHE A 40 -13.21 1.76 1.70
N GLY A 41 -14.18 0.87 1.77
CA GLY A 41 -15.13 0.62 0.70
C GLY A 41 -16.34 -0.16 1.20
N LYS A 42 -17.26 -0.44 0.29
CA LYS A 42 -18.50 -1.16 0.56
C LYS A 42 -18.65 -2.28 -0.44
N TRP A 43 -19.12 -3.43 0.04
CA TRP A 43 -19.62 -4.44 -0.88
C TRP A 43 -21.03 -4.09 -1.33
N GLN A 44 -21.30 -4.40 -2.58
CA GLN A 44 -22.61 -4.36 -3.20
C GLN A 44 -22.88 -5.76 -3.73
N HIS A 45 -24.10 -6.24 -3.48
CA HIS A 45 -24.54 -7.56 -3.90
C HIS A 45 -25.83 -7.43 -4.70
N VAL A 46 -25.82 -7.95 -5.93
CA VAL A 46 -26.98 -7.94 -6.83
C VAL A 46 -27.10 -9.31 -7.48
N GLY A 47 -28.06 -10.12 -7.00
CA GLY A 47 -28.16 -11.53 -7.43
C GLY A 47 -26.88 -12.29 -7.08
N GLU A 48 -26.25 -12.91 -8.07
CA GLU A 48 -24.97 -13.63 -7.93
C GLU A 48 -23.74 -12.71 -8.07
N HIS A 49 -23.94 -11.42 -8.38
CA HIS A 49 -22.85 -10.45 -8.52
C HIS A 49 -22.46 -9.86 -7.18
N SER A 50 -21.16 -9.84 -6.88
CA SER A 50 -20.60 -9.22 -5.69
C SER A 50 -19.39 -8.36 -6.05
N GLU A 51 -19.43 -7.09 -5.69
CA GLU A 51 -18.32 -6.16 -5.90
C GLU A 51 -18.05 -5.31 -4.67
N TRP A 52 -16.77 -5.10 -4.36
CA TRP A 52 -16.35 -4.10 -3.38
C TRP A 52 -15.86 -2.87 -4.12
N ILE A 53 -16.39 -1.69 -3.77
CA ILE A 53 -15.96 -0.42 -4.33
C ILE A 53 -15.34 0.42 -3.22
N SER A 54 -14.10 0.87 -3.44
CA SER A 54 -13.39 1.74 -2.52
C SER A 54 -13.89 3.18 -2.58
N ASP A 55 -13.73 3.88 -1.48
CA ASP A 55 -13.65 5.34 -1.48
C ASP A 55 -12.51 5.79 -2.38
N ARG A 56 -12.63 7.03 -2.83
CA ARG A 56 -11.60 7.71 -3.59
C ARG A 56 -10.47 8.10 -2.65
N THR A 57 -9.28 7.56 -2.90
CA THR A 57 -8.11 7.78 -2.06
C THR A 57 -6.89 8.13 -2.90
N TRP A 58 -5.92 8.82 -2.30
CA TRP A 58 -4.64 9.06 -2.95
C TRP A 58 -3.71 7.88 -2.71
N ARG A 59 -2.76 7.67 -3.63
CA ARG A 59 -1.69 6.70 -3.48
C ARG A 59 -0.36 7.21 -4.07
N PRO A 60 0.78 6.69 -3.59
CA PRO A 60 2.09 6.97 -4.16
C PRO A 60 2.16 6.60 -5.64
N LEU A 61 3.05 7.29 -6.36
CA LEU A 61 3.33 7.02 -7.76
C LEU A 61 3.86 5.58 -7.94
N PRO A 62 3.47 4.88 -9.01
CA PRO A 62 4.12 3.64 -9.42
C PRO A 62 5.61 3.87 -9.65
N ARG A 63 6.45 2.89 -9.29
CA ARG A 63 7.91 2.99 -9.38
C ARG A 63 8.43 3.46 -10.75
N ARG A 64 7.76 3.04 -11.84
CA ARG A 64 8.11 3.43 -13.21
C ARG A 64 8.06 4.95 -13.43
N GLU A 65 7.12 5.62 -12.78
CA GLU A 65 6.82 7.04 -13.01
C GLU A 65 8.01 7.91 -12.58
N TYR A 66 8.70 7.58 -11.48
CA TYR A 66 9.88 8.33 -11.00
C TYR A 66 11.03 8.45 -12.02
N THR A 67 11.03 7.65 -13.09
CA THR A 67 12.04 7.71 -14.17
C THR A 67 11.47 8.18 -15.51
N LYS A 68 10.16 8.33 -15.62
CA LYS A 68 9.46 8.58 -16.89
C LYS A 68 8.64 9.87 -16.88
N ARG A 69 8.19 10.32 -15.71
CA ARG A 69 7.27 11.44 -15.54
C ARG A 69 7.61 12.21 -14.27
N SER A 70 7.37 13.52 -14.34
CA SER A 70 7.58 14.47 -13.24
C SER A 70 6.51 15.55 -13.24
N ASP A 71 5.39 15.31 -13.91
CA ASP A 71 4.36 16.28 -14.26
C ASP A 71 3.08 16.14 -13.40
N TYR A 72 3.12 15.32 -12.33
CA TYR A 72 2.04 15.19 -11.35
C TYR A 72 2.56 14.65 -10.02
N HIS A 73 1.79 14.85 -8.95
CA HIS A 73 2.26 14.60 -7.59
C HIS A 73 1.62 13.37 -6.93
N VAL A 74 0.37 13.05 -7.27
CA VAL A 74 -0.36 11.91 -6.68
C VAL A 74 -1.26 11.19 -7.70
N LEU A 75 -1.55 9.92 -7.43
CA LEU A 75 -2.66 9.22 -8.07
C LEU A 75 -3.87 9.24 -7.15
N GLU A 76 -4.99 9.77 -7.62
CA GLU A 76 -6.29 9.64 -6.95
C GLU A 76 -7.04 8.46 -7.58
N SER A 77 -7.43 7.45 -6.81
CA SER A 77 -7.96 6.19 -7.35
C SER A 77 -9.22 5.71 -6.64
N VAL A 78 -10.11 5.10 -7.41
CA VAL A 78 -11.18 4.22 -6.93
C VAL A 78 -10.86 2.81 -7.40
N ASN A 79 -10.89 1.85 -6.48
CA ASN A 79 -10.67 0.43 -6.74
C ASN A 79 -12.00 -0.31 -6.68
N THR A 80 -12.29 -1.12 -7.69
CA THR A 80 -13.43 -2.06 -7.67
C THR A 80 -12.90 -3.48 -7.74
N HIS A 81 -13.25 -4.31 -6.75
CA HIS A 81 -12.97 -5.75 -6.78
C HIS A 81 -14.27 -6.48 -7.05
N THR A 82 -14.36 -7.18 -8.17
CA THR A 82 -15.55 -7.94 -8.55
C THR A 82 -15.23 -9.43 -8.53
N VAL A 83 -16.01 -10.18 -7.76
CA VAL A 83 -15.87 -11.65 -7.69
C VAL A 83 -16.41 -12.26 -8.98
N THR A 84 -15.65 -13.18 -9.56
CA THR A 84 -16.03 -13.95 -10.76
C THR A 84 -16.04 -15.44 -10.44
N PRO A 85 -16.67 -16.29 -11.26
CA PRO A 85 -16.68 -17.74 -11.01
C PRO A 85 -15.27 -18.34 -10.91
N GLU A 86 -14.29 -17.80 -11.64
CA GLU A 86 -12.90 -18.28 -11.70
C GLU A 86 -11.94 -17.55 -10.75
N GLY A 87 -12.39 -16.51 -10.04
CA GLY A 87 -11.56 -15.69 -9.17
C GLY A 87 -12.12 -14.28 -8.92
N TRP A 88 -11.34 -13.25 -9.25
CA TRP A 88 -11.81 -11.86 -9.18
C TRP A 88 -11.10 -10.95 -10.18
N VAL A 89 -11.73 -9.83 -10.49
CA VAL A 89 -11.11 -8.73 -11.25
C VAL A 89 -10.95 -7.51 -10.36
N HIS A 90 -9.89 -6.75 -10.60
CA HIS A 90 -9.60 -5.48 -9.93
C HIS A 90 -9.53 -4.37 -10.96
N GLU A 91 -10.55 -3.53 -10.97
CA GLU A 91 -10.60 -2.32 -11.78
C GLU A 91 -10.07 -1.12 -11.00
N GLN A 92 -9.31 -0.28 -11.70
CA GLN A 92 -8.64 0.88 -11.10
C GLN A 92 -8.99 2.12 -11.93
N SER A 93 -9.88 2.96 -11.40
CA SER A 93 -10.17 4.26 -11.96
C SER A 93 -9.25 5.30 -11.34
N SER A 94 -8.15 5.65 -12.01
CA SER A 94 -7.14 6.55 -11.43
C SER A 94 -7.04 7.88 -12.17
N ARG A 95 -6.78 8.96 -11.45
CA ARG A 95 -6.47 10.30 -11.99
C ARG A 95 -5.05 10.68 -11.62
N LYS A 96 -4.31 11.23 -12.56
CA LYS A 96 -3.01 11.87 -12.29
C LYS A 96 -3.27 13.32 -11.91
N VAL A 97 -2.93 13.68 -10.67
CA VAL A 97 -3.31 14.96 -10.08
C VAL A 97 -2.06 15.81 -9.80
N ILE A 98 -2.08 17.04 -10.29
CA ILE A 98 -1.16 18.11 -9.91
C ILE A 98 -1.72 18.77 -8.65
N LEU A 99 -0.84 19.01 -7.69
CA LEU A 99 -1.14 19.72 -6.45
C LEU A 99 -0.52 21.12 -6.53
N ASP A 100 -1.18 22.11 -5.94
CA ASP A 100 -0.63 23.44 -5.75
C ASP A 100 0.41 23.48 -4.62
N ASP A 101 1.01 24.66 -4.39
CA ASP A 101 2.02 24.87 -3.35
C ASP A 101 1.49 24.64 -1.92
N SER A 102 0.18 24.64 -1.72
CA SER A 102 -0.48 24.32 -0.44
C SER A 102 -0.81 22.82 -0.30
N GLY A 103 -0.48 22.02 -1.31
CA GLY A 103 -0.73 20.58 -1.36
C GLY A 103 -2.18 20.21 -1.72
N GLN A 104 -2.97 21.15 -2.24
CA GLN A 104 -4.36 20.90 -2.67
C GLN A 104 -4.43 20.53 -4.16
N PRO A 105 -5.41 19.72 -4.60
CA PRO A 105 -5.62 19.43 -6.02
C PRO A 105 -5.83 20.68 -6.86
N GLN A 106 -4.93 20.89 -7.81
CA GLN A 106 -4.99 22.01 -8.77
C GLN A 106 -5.54 21.55 -10.12
N GLU A 107 -5.02 20.44 -10.66
CA GLU A 107 -5.36 19.98 -12.01
C GLU A 107 -5.35 18.44 -12.11
N ILE A 108 -6.26 17.90 -12.92
CA ILE A 108 -6.24 16.49 -13.34
C ILE A 108 -5.79 16.44 -14.79
N ILE A 109 -4.62 15.86 -15.03
CA ILE A 109 -4.03 15.84 -16.38
C ILE A 109 -4.30 14.55 -17.15
N VAL A 110 -4.68 13.48 -16.45
CA VAL A 110 -4.97 12.17 -17.06
C VAL A 110 -6.05 11.44 -16.26
N HIS A 111 -6.96 10.76 -16.97
CA HIS A 111 -7.77 9.69 -16.43
C HIS A 111 -7.29 8.35 -17.01
N GLU A 112 -6.90 7.42 -16.16
CA GLU A 112 -6.50 6.06 -16.55
C GLU A 112 -7.45 5.00 -15.96
N ARG A 113 -7.58 3.91 -16.71
CA ARG A 113 -8.32 2.70 -16.33
C ARG A 113 -7.34 1.53 -16.35
N GLY A 114 -7.18 0.87 -15.21
CA GLY A 114 -6.44 -0.38 -15.09
C GLY A 114 -7.40 -1.54 -14.84
N LEU A 115 -7.08 -2.71 -15.38
CA LEU A 115 -7.80 -3.94 -15.12
C LEU A 115 -6.79 -5.04 -14.84
N ASN A 116 -6.87 -5.64 -13.66
CA ASN A 116 -6.12 -6.84 -13.31
C ASN A 116 -7.10 -8.01 -13.14
N SER A 117 -6.73 -9.19 -13.61
CA SER A 117 -7.52 -10.40 -13.45
C SER A 117 -6.75 -11.40 -12.60
N TYR A 118 -7.42 -11.96 -11.61
CA TYR A 118 -6.88 -12.95 -10.70
C TYR A 118 -7.71 -14.21 -10.87
N ILE A 119 -7.04 -15.26 -11.33
CA ILE A 119 -7.65 -16.58 -11.50
C ILE A 119 -7.01 -17.55 -10.54
N ARG A 120 -7.79 -18.54 -10.10
CA ARG A 120 -7.23 -19.64 -9.34
C ARG A 120 -6.27 -20.43 -10.23
N ILE A 121 -5.08 -20.74 -9.71
CA ILE A 121 -4.11 -21.61 -10.35
C ILE A 121 -3.84 -22.85 -9.49
N GLU A 122 -3.32 -23.89 -10.13
CA GLU A 122 -2.94 -25.14 -9.46
C GLU A 122 -1.90 -24.92 -8.36
N THR A 123 -2.07 -25.61 -7.23
CA THR A 123 -1.21 -25.45 -6.04
C THR A 123 0.26 -25.78 -6.32
N ASN A 124 0.56 -26.71 -7.23
CA ASN A 124 1.93 -27.03 -7.60
C ASN A 124 2.68 -25.83 -8.23
N ARG A 125 1.98 -24.90 -8.87
CA ARG A 125 2.56 -23.66 -9.41
C ARG A 125 2.92 -22.66 -8.31
N LEU A 126 2.37 -22.84 -7.11
CA LEU A 126 2.62 -22.01 -5.93
C LEU A 126 3.77 -22.52 -5.06
N ALA A 127 4.36 -23.68 -5.36
CA ALA A 127 5.39 -24.30 -4.53
C ALA A 127 6.53 -23.33 -4.14
N PRO A 128 7.14 -22.54 -5.06
CA PRO A 128 8.19 -21.60 -4.68
C PRO A 128 7.73 -20.51 -3.70
N ALA A 129 6.47 -20.07 -3.80
CA ALA A 129 5.91 -19.07 -2.90
C ALA A 129 5.58 -19.65 -1.53
N ILE A 130 5.10 -20.91 -1.50
CA ILE A 130 4.82 -21.65 -0.28
C ILE A 130 6.14 -21.91 0.47
N ASP A 131 7.16 -22.42 -0.21
CA ASP A 131 8.48 -22.70 0.37
C ASP A 131 9.10 -21.42 0.96
N TYR A 132 9.08 -20.32 0.19
CA TYR A 132 9.53 -19.01 0.67
C TYR A 132 8.77 -18.55 1.92
N TRP A 133 7.45 -18.71 1.94
CA TRP A 133 6.65 -18.29 3.09
C TRP A 133 6.96 -19.16 4.31
N GLN A 134 7.08 -20.48 4.15
CA GLN A 134 7.46 -21.38 5.23
C GLN A 134 8.81 -20.99 5.84
N GLU A 135 9.79 -20.63 5.02
CA GLU A 135 11.12 -20.21 5.47
C GLU A 135 11.12 -18.84 6.17
N HIS A 136 10.30 -17.88 5.72
CA HIS A 136 10.45 -16.48 6.12
C HIS A 136 9.25 -15.85 6.84
N HIS A 137 8.17 -16.57 7.13
CA HIS A 137 6.99 -15.97 7.75
C HIS A 137 7.25 -15.37 9.13
N GLU A 138 8.07 -16.01 9.98
CA GLU A 138 8.49 -15.47 11.29
C GLU A 138 9.31 -14.19 11.11
N ALA A 139 10.27 -14.23 10.19
CA ALA A 139 11.06 -13.09 9.78
C ALA A 139 10.22 -11.86 9.39
N TRP A 140 9.15 -12.07 8.62
CA TRP A 140 8.20 -11.02 8.24
C TRP A 140 7.29 -10.59 9.40
N ALA A 141 6.99 -11.47 10.36
CA ALA A 141 6.24 -11.09 11.55
C ALA A 141 7.01 -10.07 12.39
N ASP A 142 8.31 -10.30 12.59
CA ASP A 142 9.19 -9.37 13.30
C ASP A 142 9.36 -8.04 12.55
N ILE A 143 9.47 -8.08 11.21
CA ILE A 143 9.52 -6.86 10.39
C ILE A 143 8.25 -6.02 10.57
N ARG A 144 7.06 -6.66 10.59
CA ARG A 144 5.81 -5.95 10.88
C ARG A 144 5.80 -5.40 12.30
N ALA A 145 6.28 -6.16 13.28
CA ALA A 145 6.40 -5.69 14.65
C ALA A 145 7.34 -4.49 14.79
N ALA A 146 8.41 -4.42 14.00
CA ALA A 146 9.32 -3.27 13.97
C ALA A 146 8.66 -2.02 13.32
N TRP A 147 7.77 -2.21 12.34
CA TRP A 147 7.00 -1.13 11.74
C TRP A 147 5.90 -0.60 12.66
N GLU A 148 5.27 -1.44 13.47
CA GLU A 148 4.05 -1.11 14.23
C GLU A 148 4.16 0.19 15.07
N PRO A 149 5.23 0.43 15.87
CA PRO A 149 5.34 1.66 16.65
C PRO A 149 5.49 2.92 15.79
N ILE A 150 6.08 2.78 14.60
CA ILE A 150 6.23 3.89 13.64
C ILE A 150 4.87 4.17 13.01
N LEU A 151 4.19 3.14 12.51
CA LEU A 151 2.92 3.26 11.79
C LEU A 151 1.73 3.60 12.69
N SER A 152 1.87 3.45 14.00
CA SER A 152 0.88 3.88 15.00
C SER A 152 0.89 5.38 15.28
N GLN A 153 1.87 6.14 14.75
CA GLN A 153 1.94 7.58 14.94
C GLN A 153 0.85 8.31 14.11
N PRO A 154 0.34 9.47 14.58
CA PRO A 154 -0.70 10.21 13.86
C PRO A 154 -0.30 10.66 12.45
N THR A 155 0.99 10.85 12.21
CA THR A 155 1.56 11.20 10.92
C THR A 155 2.93 10.57 10.78
N VAL A 156 3.19 9.98 9.63
CA VAL A 156 4.48 9.36 9.30
C VAL A 156 4.88 9.82 7.91
N GLN A 157 6.09 10.37 7.78
CA GLN A 157 6.68 10.66 6.48
C GLN A 157 7.90 9.77 6.29
N LEU A 158 7.95 9.04 5.17
CA LEU A 158 9.01 8.07 4.91
C LEU A 158 9.89 8.49 3.74
N THR A 159 11.18 8.21 3.84
CA THR A 159 12.12 8.29 2.72
C THR A 159 12.55 6.89 2.27
N PRO A 160 12.70 6.63 0.95
CA PRO A 160 13.24 5.35 0.46
C PRO A 160 14.74 5.18 0.74
N GLU A 161 15.45 6.26 1.07
CA GLU A 161 16.90 6.26 1.31
C GLU A 161 17.27 7.24 2.44
N SER A 162 18.16 6.80 3.34
CA SER A 162 18.68 7.61 4.45
C SER A 162 20.09 7.18 4.81
N GLY A 163 21.00 8.13 5.05
CA GLY A 163 22.41 7.86 5.39
C GLY A 163 23.13 6.97 4.37
N GLY A 164 22.80 7.07 3.07
CA GLY A 164 23.35 6.22 2.01
C GLY A 164 22.83 4.77 1.98
N ARG A 165 21.90 4.41 2.87
CA ARG A 165 21.23 3.11 2.91
C ARG A 165 19.85 3.20 2.29
N LYS A 166 19.48 2.19 1.48
CA LYS A 166 18.14 2.08 0.90
C LYS A 166 17.25 1.23 1.80
N LEU A 167 16.03 1.69 2.08
CA LEU A 167 15.07 0.99 2.95
C LEU A 167 14.86 -0.46 2.51
N ALA A 168 14.70 -0.69 1.21
CA ALA A 168 14.57 -2.03 0.65
C ALA A 168 15.76 -2.94 1.00
N LYS A 169 16.99 -2.42 0.97
CA LYS A 169 18.16 -3.22 1.34
C LYS A 169 18.16 -3.57 2.82
N VAL A 170 17.80 -2.61 3.69
CA VAL A 170 17.71 -2.84 5.14
C VAL A 170 16.69 -3.95 5.45
N ILE A 171 15.49 -3.86 4.88
CA ILE A 171 14.45 -4.90 5.06
C ILE A 171 14.91 -6.25 4.52
N TYR A 172 15.47 -6.32 3.30
CA TYR A 172 15.90 -7.61 2.74
C TYR A 172 17.11 -8.23 3.46
N SER A 173 17.98 -7.42 4.07
CA SER A 173 19.01 -7.91 4.99
C SER A 173 18.36 -8.49 6.24
N ALA A 174 17.42 -7.77 6.87
CA ALA A 174 16.69 -8.24 8.03
C ALA A 174 15.90 -9.53 7.74
N VAL A 175 15.32 -9.74 6.54
CA VAL A 175 14.68 -11.02 6.19
C VAL A 175 15.65 -12.20 6.35
N LYS A 176 16.94 -12.01 5.98
CA LYS A 176 17.94 -13.08 5.87
C LYS A 176 18.79 -13.28 7.13
N ASP A 177 18.91 -12.27 7.97
CA ASP A 177 19.87 -12.22 9.06
C ASP A 177 19.20 -11.77 10.36
N GLN A 178 19.35 -12.56 11.43
CA GLN A 178 18.69 -12.31 12.70
C GLN A 178 19.26 -11.07 13.41
N GLU A 179 20.58 -10.83 13.35
CA GLU A 179 21.19 -9.68 14.00
C GLU A 179 20.69 -8.37 13.37
N GLN A 180 20.57 -8.34 12.04
CA GLN A 180 19.96 -7.22 11.30
C GLN A 180 18.46 -7.06 11.61
N ARG A 181 17.76 -8.15 11.94
CA ARG A 181 16.34 -8.13 12.32
C ARG A 181 16.17 -7.58 13.73
N ASP A 182 17.04 -7.96 14.66
CA ASP A 182 16.99 -7.54 16.06
C ASP A 182 17.19 -6.03 16.21
N SER A 183 18.03 -5.41 15.37
CA SER A 183 18.25 -3.94 15.34
C SER A 183 17.25 -3.17 14.46
N LEU A 184 16.33 -3.86 13.78
CA LEU A 184 15.54 -3.27 12.70
C LEU A 184 14.68 -2.08 13.16
N GLY A 185 14.09 -2.17 14.35
CA GLY A 185 13.24 -1.10 14.90
C GLY A 185 13.98 0.25 14.99
N GLU A 186 15.23 0.23 15.45
CA GLU A 186 16.09 1.42 15.53
C GLU A 186 16.52 1.89 14.13
N ASP A 187 16.87 0.94 13.25
CA ASP A 187 17.27 1.25 11.87
C ASP A 187 16.15 1.92 11.06
N LEU A 188 14.89 1.53 11.30
CA LEU A 188 13.74 2.12 10.62
C LEU A 188 13.52 3.60 10.99
N ILE A 189 13.93 4.04 12.18
CA ILE A 189 13.81 5.45 12.60
C ILE A 189 14.59 6.36 11.65
N ALA A 190 15.72 5.91 11.11
CA ALA A 190 16.50 6.69 10.15
C ALA A 190 15.73 7.01 8.85
N PHE A 191 14.69 6.25 8.53
CA PHE A 191 13.85 6.46 7.33
C PHE A 191 12.58 7.27 7.59
N VAL A 192 12.33 7.66 8.85
CA VAL A 192 11.22 8.54 9.21
C VAL A 192 11.71 9.99 9.21
N GLN A 193 11.06 10.85 8.42
CA GLN A 193 11.36 12.28 8.40
C GLN A 193 10.67 12.95 9.61
N GLN A 194 11.42 13.81 10.31
CA GLN A 194 10.91 14.64 11.40
C GLN A 194 10.21 15.88 10.89
#